data_AF-A0A9E2XX02-F1
#
_entry.id   AF-A0A9E2XX02-F1
#
_cell.length_a   1.000
_cell.length_b   1.000
_cell.length_c   1.000
_cell.angle_alpha   90.00
_cell.angle_beta   90.00
_cell.angle_gamma   90.00
#
_symmetry.space_group_name_H-M   'P 1'
#
loop_
_entity.id
_entity.type
_entity.pdbx_description
1 polymer ?
#
loop_
_entity_poly.entity_id
_entity_poly.type
_entity_poly.pdbx_seq_one_letter_code
_entity_poly.pdbx_strand_id
1 'polypeptide(L)'
;LRRDGIQLADYSIFPEPRAPERRRVAATILIDGEARRVEGVGNGPIAAFVDALQRECDIELTVVDYREHAIGAGADAQATAYVQVRDPGEATLYGVGIDGNIVTASLKAVASAATRVSQRPSKR
;
A
#
# COMPACT_ATOMS: atom_id res chain seq x y z
N LEU A 1 7.00 18.99 -3.07
CA LEU A 1 6.63 17.67 -2.51
C LEU A 1 7.84 16.76 -2.63
N ARG A 2 8.24 16.03 -1.58
CA ARG A 2 9.40 15.13 -1.66
C ARG A 2 9.16 14.11 -2.77
N ARG A 3 10.11 14.00 -3.70
CA ARG A 3 10.11 13.02 -4.80
C ARG A 3 10.67 11.66 -4.38
N ASP A 4 11.17 11.58 -3.14
CA ASP A 4 11.86 10.41 -2.61
C ASP A 4 10.82 9.46 -1.98
N GLY A 5 10.80 8.21 -2.40
CA GLY A 5 9.90 7.18 -1.89
C GLY A 5 9.02 6.49 -2.93
N ILE A 6 8.08 5.69 -2.40
CA ILE A 6 7.24 4.79 -3.17
C ILE A 6 5.90 5.45 -3.47
N GLN A 7 5.55 5.49 -4.75
CA GLN A 7 4.29 6.07 -5.22
C GLN A 7 3.50 5.04 -6.02
N LEU A 8 2.19 4.94 -5.77
CA LEU A 8 1.30 4.14 -6.61
C LEU A 8 0.97 4.92 -7.87
N ALA A 9 1.29 4.38 -9.04
CA ALA A 9 0.97 4.98 -10.34
C ALA A 9 -0.32 4.41 -10.94
N ASP A 10 -0.46 3.08 -10.91
CA ASP A 10 -1.62 2.37 -11.45
C ASP A 10 -1.77 0.99 -10.78
N TYR A 11 -2.97 0.41 -10.81
CA TYR A 11 -3.19 -0.96 -10.37
C TYR A 11 -4.44 -1.60 -11.00
N SER A 12 -4.43 -2.92 -11.02
CA SER A 12 -5.60 -3.74 -11.32
C SER A 12 -5.79 -4.81 -10.24
N ILE A 13 -7.05 -5.09 -9.93
CA ILE A 13 -7.44 -6.10 -8.94
C ILE A 13 -8.19 -7.20 -9.66
N PHE A 14 -7.75 -8.42 -9.44
CA PHE A 14 -8.34 -9.62 -10.02
C PHE A 14 -8.77 -10.59 -8.92
N PRO A 15 -9.82 -11.40 -9.13
CA PRO A 15 -10.02 -12.59 -8.33
C PRO A 15 -8.84 -13.56 -8.53
N GLU A 16 -8.45 -14.26 -7.47
CA GLU A 16 -7.46 -15.33 -7.58
C GLU A 16 -8.14 -16.62 -8.11
N PRO A 17 -7.77 -17.14 -9.30
CA PRO A 17 -8.54 -18.20 -9.97
C PRO A 17 -8.79 -19.47 -9.16
N ARG A 18 -7.89 -19.80 -8.23
CA ARG A 18 -7.97 -21.01 -7.38
C ARG A 18 -8.34 -20.72 -5.92
N ALA A 19 -8.59 -19.46 -5.59
CA ALA A 19 -8.96 -19.01 -4.24
C ALA A 19 -9.88 -17.78 -4.35
N PRO A 20 -11.18 -17.95 -4.66
CA PRO A 20 -12.10 -16.84 -4.97
C PRO A 20 -12.26 -15.79 -3.85
N GLU A 21 -11.98 -16.17 -2.61
CA GLU A 21 -11.93 -15.30 -1.43
C GLU A 21 -10.68 -14.41 -1.39
N ARG A 22 -9.65 -14.74 -2.17
CA ARG A 22 -8.43 -13.97 -2.31
C ARG A 22 -8.50 -13.01 -3.50
N ARG A 23 -7.64 -12.01 -3.43
CA ARG A 23 -7.46 -10.98 -4.45
C ARG A 23 -6.01 -10.93 -4.86
N ARG A 24 -5.80 -10.78 -6.17
CA ARG A 24 -4.51 -10.53 -6.78
C ARG A 24 -4.45 -9.06 -7.17
N VAL A 25 -3.39 -8.38 -6.78
CA VAL A 25 -3.11 -6.99 -7.16
C VAL A 25 -1.90 -7.00 -8.07
N ALA A 26 -2.05 -6.47 -9.28
CA ALA A 26 -0.94 -6.12 -10.16
C ALA A 26 -0.85 -4.60 -10.19
N ALA A 27 0.25 -4.02 -9.73
CA ALA A 27 0.42 -2.59 -9.59
C ALA A 27 1.68 -2.10 -10.31
N THR A 28 1.64 -0.86 -10.79
CA THR A 28 2.84 -0.10 -11.16
C THR A 28 3.12 0.91 -10.05
N ILE A 29 4.30 0.82 -9.46
CA ILE A 29 4.80 1.76 -8.47
C ILE A 29 5.97 2.54 -9.04
N LEU A 30 6.21 3.74 -8.52
CA LEU A 30 7.43 4.51 -8.76
C LEU A 30 8.29 4.42 -7.50
N ILE A 31 9.55 4.05 -7.65
CA ILE A 31 10.56 4.13 -6.59
C ILE A 31 11.61 5.12 -7.08
N ASP A 32 11.73 6.26 -6.40
CA ASP A 32 12.64 7.35 -6.78
C ASP A 32 12.48 7.80 -8.25
N GLY A 33 11.24 7.74 -8.74
CA GLY A 33 10.86 8.12 -10.11
C GLY A 33 10.94 6.98 -11.14
N GLU A 34 11.51 5.82 -10.79
CA GLU A 34 11.60 4.68 -11.69
C GLU A 34 10.39 3.75 -11.55
N ALA A 35 9.74 3.43 -12.67
CA ALA A 35 8.57 2.57 -12.69
C ALA A 35 8.94 1.09 -12.50
N ARG A 36 8.28 0.44 -11.54
CA ARG A 36 8.39 -0.99 -11.26
C ARG A 36 7.01 -1.63 -11.23
N ARG A 37 6.87 -2.78 -11.88
CA ARG A 37 5.67 -3.61 -11.77
C ARG A 37 5.82 -4.56 -10.60
N VAL A 38 4.79 -4.67 -9.79
CA VAL A 38 4.73 -5.58 -8.63
C VAL A 38 3.42 -6.33 -8.64
N GLU A 39 3.45 -7.60 -8.22
CA GLU A 39 2.26 -8.44 -8.14
C GLU A 39 2.26 -9.23 -6.83
N GLY A 40 1.08 -9.34 -6.22
CA GLY A 40 0.90 -10.09 -4.99
C GLY A 40 -0.54 -10.52 -4.77
N VAL A 41 -0.71 -11.45 -3.83
CA VAL A 41 -2.00 -12.10 -3.54
C VAL A 41 -2.30 -12.04 -2.05
N GLY A 42 -3.51 -11.64 -1.68
CA GLY A 42 -3.94 -11.53 -0.28
C GLY A 42 -5.43 -11.78 -0.10
N ASN A 43 -5.91 -11.72 1.14
CA ASN A 43 -7.35 -11.80 1.45
C ASN A 43 -8.11 -10.48 1.13
N GLY A 44 -7.44 -9.53 0.48
CA GLY A 44 -7.97 -8.24 0.05
C GLY A 44 -6.88 -7.41 -0.62
N PRO A 45 -7.22 -6.23 -1.16
CA PRO A 45 -6.27 -5.40 -1.92
C PRO A 45 -5.06 -4.94 -1.10
N ILE A 46 -5.26 -4.56 0.17
CA ILE A 46 -4.17 -4.16 1.07
C ILE A 46 -3.19 -5.31 1.26
N ALA A 47 -3.68 -6.48 1.68
CA ALA A 47 -2.82 -7.65 1.91
C ALA A 47 -2.10 -8.10 0.64
N ALA A 48 -2.77 -8.07 -0.51
CA ALA A 48 -2.18 -8.42 -1.80
C ALA A 48 -1.08 -7.43 -2.20
N PHE A 49 -1.25 -6.13 -1.93
CA PHE A 49 -0.25 -5.13 -2.24
C PHE A 49 0.95 -5.19 -1.27
N VAL A 50 0.73 -5.51 0.01
CA VAL A 50 1.80 -5.77 0.97
C VAL A 50 2.63 -6.98 0.55
N ASP A 51 1.98 -8.08 0.15
CA ASP A 51 2.65 -9.26 -0.42
C ASP A 51 3.48 -8.89 -1.65
N ALA A 52 2.94 -8.06 -2.56
CA ALA A 52 3.66 -7.58 -3.74
C ALA A 52 4.93 -6.78 -3.37
N LEU A 53 4.82 -5.88 -2.39
CA LEU A 53 5.95 -5.06 -1.93
C LEU A 53 7.04 -5.91 -1.26
N GLN A 54 6.66 -6.92 -0.47
CA GLN A 54 7.62 -7.83 0.14
C GLN A 54 8.37 -8.62 -0.94
N ARG A 55 7.65 -9.27 -1.86
CA ARG A 55 8.22 -10.18 -2.85
C ARG A 55 9.10 -9.49 -3.90
N GLU A 56 8.68 -8.31 -4.35
CA GLU A 56 9.29 -7.64 -5.51
C GLU A 56 10.19 -6.46 -5.13
N CYS A 57 10.12 -6.00 -3.88
CA CYS A 57 10.90 -4.86 -3.39
C CYS A 57 11.67 -5.13 -2.09
N ASP A 58 11.55 -6.32 -1.50
CA ASP A 58 12.15 -6.67 -0.20
C ASP A 58 11.71 -5.73 0.93
N ILE A 59 10.47 -5.23 0.85
CA ILE A 59 9.89 -4.35 1.86
C ILE A 59 8.94 -5.16 2.74
N GLU A 60 9.48 -5.64 3.84
CA GLU A 60 8.69 -6.36 4.84
C GLU A 60 7.99 -5.39 5.79
N LEU A 61 6.67 -5.50 5.87
CA LEU A 61 5.85 -4.76 6.84
C LEU A 61 4.60 -5.56 7.21
N THR A 62 4.10 -5.36 8.42
CA THR A 62 2.85 -5.94 8.89
C THR A 62 1.83 -4.84 9.17
N VAL A 63 0.62 -4.93 8.61
CA VAL A 63 -0.47 -3.98 8.93
C VAL A 63 -1.04 -4.33 10.32
N VAL A 64 -1.08 -3.33 11.20
CA VAL A 64 -1.50 -3.47 12.61
C VAL A 64 -2.87 -2.83 12.87
N ASP A 65 -3.12 -1.66 12.28
CA ASP A 65 -4.42 -0.98 12.34
C ASP A 65 -4.73 -0.34 10.98
N TYR A 66 -6.01 -0.23 10.67
CA TYR A 66 -6.52 0.40 9.46
C TYR A 66 -7.72 1.26 9.83
N ARG A 67 -7.71 2.52 9.39
CA ARG A 67 -8.86 3.42 9.52
C ARG A 67 -9.06 4.19 8.25
N GLU A 68 -10.31 4.49 7.97
CA GLU A 68 -10.68 5.30 6.82
C GLU A 68 -11.93 6.12 7.12
N HIS A 69 -12.00 7.29 6.50
CA HIS A 69 -13.21 8.10 6.49
C HIS A 69 -13.31 8.91 5.20
N ALA A 70 -14.54 9.36 4.90
CA ALA A 70 -14.79 10.26 3.79
C ALA A 70 -14.41 11.70 4.15
N ILE A 71 -13.79 12.41 3.22
CA ILE A 71 -13.65 13.87 3.21
C ILE A 71 -14.72 14.43 2.28
N GLY A 72 -15.56 15.31 2.81
CA GLY A 72 -16.69 15.87 2.07
C GLY A 72 -17.88 14.92 2.01
N ALA A 73 -18.77 15.14 1.05
CA ALA A 73 -20.01 14.40 0.89
C ALA A 73 -20.46 14.39 -0.57
N GLY A 74 -21.37 13.46 -0.90
CA GLY A 74 -21.89 13.30 -2.26
C GLY A 74 -20.95 12.51 -3.17
N ALA A 75 -21.19 12.57 -4.47
CA ALA A 75 -20.45 11.80 -5.47
C ALA A 75 -18.97 12.21 -5.59
N ASP A 76 -18.62 13.42 -5.15
CA ASP A 76 -17.26 13.97 -5.19
C ASP A 76 -16.51 13.79 -3.86
N ALA A 77 -17.08 13.03 -2.92
CA ALA A 77 -16.41 12.74 -1.66
C ALA A 77 -15.10 11.98 -1.92
N GLN A 78 -14.05 12.39 -1.22
CA GLN A 78 -12.77 11.67 -1.22
C GLN A 78 -12.72 10.69 -0.04
N ALA A 79 -11.92 9.66 -0.15
CA ALA A 79 -11.54 8.80 0.95
C ALA A 79 -10.15 9.21 1.48
N THR A 80 -10.00 9.17 2.81
CA THR A 80 -8.70 9.24 3.48
C THR A 80 -8.48 7.97 4.28
N ALA A 81 -7.45 7.22 3.93
CA ALA A 81 -7.05 6.00 4.59
C ALA A 81 -5.77 6.22 5.41
N TYR A 82 -5.74 5.64 6.60
CA TYR A 82 -4.61 5.59 7.51
C TYR A 82 -4.27 4.11 7.76
N VAL A 83 -3.00 3.76 7.58
CA VAL A 83 -2.48 2.44 7.94
C VAL A 83 -1.42 2.60 9.02
N GLN A 84 -1.57 1.84 10.10
CA GLN A 84 -0.51 1.60 11.06
C GLN A 84 0.20 0.32 10.66
N VAL A 85 1.52 0.37 10.53
CA VAL A 85 2.34 -0.80 10.19
C VAL A 85 3.42 -1.03 11.22
N ARG A 86 3.92 -2.25 11.27
CA ARG A 86 5.12 -2.62 12.01
C ARG A 86 6.22 -3.07 11.05
N ASP A 87 7.42 -2.55 11.24
CA ASP A 87 8.62 -3.01 10.52
C ASP A 87 9.24 -4.25 11.21
N PRO A 88 10.20 -4.95 10.58
CA PRO A 88 10.87 -6.11 11.19
C PRO A 88 11.64 -5.79 12.48
N GLY A 89 11.96 -4.51 12.72
CA GLY A 89 12.60 -4.02 13.93
C GLY A 89 11.61 -3.68 15.06
N GLU A 90 10.35 -4.13 14.94
CA GLU A 90 9.19 -3.87 15.82
C GLU A 90 8.78 -2.40 15.93
N ALA A 91 9.28 -1.53 15.06
CA ALA A 91 8.93 -0.12 15.08
C ALA A 91 7.55 0.10 14.46
N THR A 92 6.73 0.91 15.13
CA THR A 92 5.42 1.31 14.62
C THR A 92 5.55 2.54 13.72
N LEU A 93 5.01 2.45 12.51
CA LEU A 93 5.02 3.50 11.50
C LEU A 93 3.61 3.70 10.94
N TYR A 94 3.39 4.84 10.30
CA TYR A 94 2.09 5.21 9.76
C TYR A 94 2.20 5.64 8.31
N GLY A 95 1.20 5.28 7.52
CA GLY A 95 0.98 5.75 6.17
C GLY A 95 -0.38 6.40 6.03
N VAL A 96 -0.48 7.39 5.15
CA VAL A 96 -1.74 8.06 4.83
C VAL A 96 -1.89 8.13 3.32
N GLY A 97 -3.11 7.96 2.83
CA GLY A 97 -3.45 8.07 1.42
C GLY A 97 -4.80 8.75 1.26
N ILE A 98 -4.90 9.63 0.26
CA ILE A 98 -6.12 10.35 -0.08
C ILE A 98 -6.40 10.11 -1.55
N ASP A 99 -7.62 9.74 -1.88
CA ASP A 99 -8.08 9.55 -3.25
C ASP A 99 -9.62 9.61 -3.35
N GLY A 100 -10.18 9.86 -4.54
CA GLY A 100 -11.62 9.73 -4.77
C GLY A 100 -12.12 8.28 -4.67
N ASN A 101 -11.21 7.31 -4.78
CA ASN A 101 -11.52 5.89 -4.60
C ASN A 101 -10.94 5.36 -3.28
N ILE A 102 -11.80 4.76 -2.46
CA ILE A 102 -11.49 4.07 -1.20
C ILE A 102 -10.28 3.12 -1.33
N VAL A 103 -10.28 2.23 -2.33
CA VAL A 103 -9.19 1.27 -2.51
C VAL A 103 -7.90 1.98 -2.90
N THR A 104 -7.97 2.97 -3.80
CA THR A 104 -6.79 3.75 -4.18
C THR A 104 -6.21 4.52 -2.98
N ALA A 105 -7.06 5.10 -2.13
CA ALA A 105 -6.64 5.75 -0.90
C ALA A 105 -5.93 4.76 0.04
N SER A 106 -6.48 3.56 0.24
CA SER A 106 -5.84 2.51 1.05
C SER A 106 -4.47 2.09 0.50
N LEU A 107 -4.35 1.85 -0.82
CA LEU A 107 -3.08 1.44 -1.44
C LEU A 107 -2.03 2.55 -1.39
N LYS A 108 -2.43 3.82 -1.58
CA LYS A 108 -1.56 4.99 -1.36
C LYS A 108 -1.08 5.09 0.08
N ALA A 109 -1.95 4.79 1.06
CA ALA A 109 -1.56 4.76 2.46
C ALA A 109 -0.49 3.69 2.74
N VAL A 110 -0.64 2.49 2.17
CA VAL A 110 0.37 1.42 2.25
C VAL A 110 1.68 1.87 1.61
N ALA A 111 1.68 2.44 0.40
CA ALA A 111 2.89 2.96 -0.24
C ALA A 111 3.58 4.06 0.60
N SER A 112 2.81 4.94 1.24
CA SER A 112 3.35 5.93 2.18
C SER A 112 4.02 5.29 3.41
N ALA A 113 3.43 4.22 3.96
CA ALA A 113 4.02 3.47 5.08
C ALA A 113 5.29 2.72 4.63
N ALA A 114 5.23 2.03 3.49
CA ALA A 114 6.34 1.29 2.90
C ALA A 114 7.55 2.18 2.61
N THR A 115 7.33 3.42 2.15
CA THR A 115 8.38 4.44 2.01
C THR A 115 9.14 4.63 3.33
N ARG A 116 8.42 4.79 4.45
CA ARG A 116 9.04 4.98 5.77
C ARG A 116 9.78 3.74 6.25
N VAL A 117 9.27 2.56 5.95
CA VAL A 117 9.96 1.29 6.25
C VAL A 117 11.27 1.20 5.47
N SER A 118 11.24 1.44 4.15
CA SER A 118 12.42 1.34 3.28
C SER A 118 13.54 2.34 3.60
N GLN A 119 13.20 3.48 4.19
CA GLN A 119 14.15 4.52 4.58
C GLN A 119 14.77 4.28 5.95
N ARG A 120 14.31 3.27 6.70
CA ARG A 120 14.88 2.94 8.00
C ARG A 120 16.12 2.05 7.81
N PRO A 121 17.21 2.32 8.54
CA PRO A 121 18.36 1.45 8.52
C PRO A 121 17.98 0.06 9.06
N SER A 122 18.34 -0.99 8.32
CA SER A 122 18.25 -2.36 8.81
C SER A 122 19.05 -2.47 10.12
N LYS A 123 18.41 -2.91 11.20
CA LYS A 123 19.11 -3.26 12.44
C LYS A 123 19.88 -4.55 12.16
N ARG A 124 21.20 -4.44 12.10
CA ARG A 124 22.12 -5.60 12.13
C ARG A 124 21.99 -6.35 13.44
#